data_AF-A0A2H9PAW6-F1
#
_entry.id   AF-A0A2H9PAW6-F1
#
_cell.length_a   1.000
_cell.length_b   1.000
_cell.length_c   1.000
_cell.angle_alpha   90.00
_cell.angle_beta   90.00
_cell.angle_gamma   90.00
#
_symmetry.space_group_name_H-M   'P 1'
#
loop_
_entity.id
_entity.type
_entity.pdbx_description
1 polymer ?
#
loop_
_entity_poly.entity_id
_entity_poly.type
_entity_poly.pdbx_seq_one_letter_code
_entity_poly.pdbx_strand_id
1 'polypeptide(L)'
;MIIDAHHHLETRGGYLKGLVSECRRLGVKKVCLFGAGEMSSSYNMASNEQVKEAMEKYPDLIAGFACFNLGKDSPKKIDKFVKDGFKGIKFINPAKKYDDKKFYPVYAKIEKYRIPALFHLGIVSRHPDDKFYDINNDRHRPIYLDT
;
A
#
# COMPACT_ATOMS: atom_id res chain seq x y z
N MET A 1 -3.05 -22.95 3.90
CA MET A 1 -3.56 -21.60 4.25
C MET A 1 -3.45 -20.72 3.02
N ILE A 2 -4.47 -19.91 2.69
CA ILE A 2 -4.44 -18.99 1.54
C ILE A 2 -4.32 -17.56 2.06
N ILE A 3 -3.42 -16.77 1.46
CA ILE A 3 -3.23 -15.35 1.74
C ILE A 3 -3.36 -14.60 0.41
N ASP A 4 -4.26 -13.61 0.37
CA ASP A 4 -4.26 -12.63 -0.71
C ASP A 4 -3.22 -11.56 -0.37
N ALA A 5 -2.13 -11.52 -1.13
CA ALA A 5 -1.00 -10.65 -0.87
C ALA A 5 -1.14 -9.25 -1.50
N HIS A 6 -2.17 -8.98 -2.31
CA HIS A 6 -2.36 -7.68 -2.96
C HIS A 6 -3.85 -7.39 -3.16
N HIS A 7 -4.42 -6.55 -2.30
CA HIS A 7 -5.81 -6.13 -2.47
C HIS A 7 -6.00 -4.63 -2.23
N HIS A 8 -6.63 -3.96 -3.19
CA HIS A 8 -7.03 -2.55 -3.03
C HIS A 8 -8.40 -2.47 -2.36
N LEU A 9 -8.53 -1.60 -1.36
CA LEU A 9 -9.82 -1.29 -0.76
C LEU A 9 -10.49 -0.13 -1.52
N GLU A 10 -11.63 -0.38 -2.14
CA GLU A 10 -12.43 0.66 -2.79
C GLU A 10 -13.35 1.35 -1.77
N THR A 11 -13.66 2.63 -2.02
CA THR A 11 -14.63 3.40 -1.21
C THR A 11 -16.08 3.12 -1.58
N ARG A 12 -16.33 2.31 -2.62
CA ARG A 12 -17.68 1.92 -3.04
C ARG A 12 -18.45 1.25 -1.88
N GLY A 13 -19.71 1.66 -1.72
CA GLY A 13 -20.60 1.11 -0.70
C GLY A 13 -20.64 -0.43 -0.71
N GLY A 14 -20.44 -1.03 0.46
CA GLY A 14 -20.50 -2.49 0.65
C GLY A 14 -19.24 -3.27 0.22
N TYR A 15 -18.23 -2.62 -0.39
CA TYR A 15 -17.05 -3.32 -0.92
C TYR A 15 -16.35 -4.18 0.15
N LEU A 16 -16.01 -3.59 1.30
CA LEU A 16 -15.33 -4.32 2.38
C LEU A 16 -16.15 -5.53 2.88
N LYS A 17 -17.48 -5.39 2.99
CA LYS A 17 -18.34 -6.51 3.41
C LYS A 17 -18.34 -7.62 2.37
N GLY A 18 -18.43 -7.26 1.09
CA GLY A 18 -18.35 -8.20 -0.04
C GLY A 18 -17.02 -8.94 -0.06
N LEU A 19 -15.90 -8.22 0.06
CA LEU A 19 -14.56 -8.79 0.15
C LEU A 19 -14.46 -9.81 1.29
N VAL A 20 -14.86 -9.42 2.51
CA VAL A 20 -14.81 -10.31 3.68
C VAL A 20 -15.66 -11.57 3.47
N SER A 21 -16.88 -11.41 2.95
CA SER A 21 -17.77 -12.54 2.66
C SER A 21 -17.12 -13.51 1.66
N GLU A 22 -16.52 -12.99 0.60
CA GLU A 22 -15.94 -13.80 -0.46
C GLU A 22 -14.65 -14.48 -0.03
N CYS A 23 -13.77 -13.78 0.70
CA CYS A 23 -12.59 -14.38 1.32
C CYS A 23 -12.97 -15.54 2.24
N ARG A 24 -14.01 -15.38 3.06
CA ARG A 24 -14.48 -16.46 3.94
C ARG A 24 -15.02 -17.65 3.15
N ARG A 25 -15.82 -17.40 2.10
CA ARG A 25 -16.36 -18.42 1.22
C ARG A 25 -15.26 -19.23 0.52
N LEU A 26 -14.19 -18.55 0.09
CA LEU A 26 -13.05 -19.13 -0.62
C LEU A 26 -11.97 -19.71 0.33
N GLY A 27 -12.12 -19.54 1.64
CA GLY A 27 -11.13 -20.02 2.62
C GLY A 27 -9.84 -19.19 2.69
N VAL A 28 -9.85 -17.96 2.19
CA VAL A 28 -8.75 -16.99 2.37
C VAL A 28 -8.65 -16.61 3.84
N LYS A 29 -7.44 -16.72 4.40
CA LYS A 29 -7.19 -16.52 5.84
C LYS A 29 -6.62 -15.16 6.17
N LYS A 30 -5.92 -14.52 5.24
CA LYS A 30 -5.42 -13.15 5.39
C LYS A 30 -5.50 -12.40 4.06
N VAL A 31 -5.70 -11.09 4.15
CA VAL A 31 -5.66 -10.16 3.01
C VAL A 31 -4.72 -9.00 3.34
N CYS A 32 -3.70 -8.80 2.51
CA CYS A 32 -2.86 -7.61 2.51
C CYS A 32 -3.63 -6.47 1.85
N LEU A 33 -4.32 -5.68 2.68
CA LEU A 33 -5.26 -4.65 2.23
C LEU A 33 -4.62 -3.26 2.27
N PHE A 34 -4.78 -2.48 1.20
CA PHE A 34 -4.26 -1.12 1.13
C PHE A 34 -5.11 -0.22 0.21
N GLY A 35 -4.89 1.08 0.33
CA GLY A 35 -5.51 2.11 -0.50
C GLY A 35 -4.74 2.39 -1.79
N ALA A 36 -4.70 3.65 -2.21
CA ALA A 36 -3.87 4.13 -3.33
C ALA A 36 -2.99 5.34 -2.98
N GLY A 37 -2.73 5.59 -1.70
CA GLY A 37 -1.88 6.70 -1.26
C GLY A 37 -2.50 8.06 -1.60
N GLU A 38 -1.71 9.00 -2.12
CA GLU A 38 -2.19 10.33 -2.51
C GLU A 38 -3.28 10.33 -3.60
N MET A 39 -3.39 9.23 -4.35
CA MET A 39 -4.37 9.08 -5.42
C MET A 39 -5.70 8.51 -4.94
N SER A 40 -5.83 8.20 -3.64
CA SER A 40 -7.00 7.49 -3.09
C SER A 40 -8.32 8.16 -3.48
N SER A 41 -8.41 9.50 -3.35
CA SER A 41 -9.61 10.25 -3.73
C SER A 41 -9.92 10.14 -5.23
N SER A 42 -8.94 10.39 -6.10
CA SER A 42 -9.14 10.35 -7.55
C SER A 42 -9.49 8.96 -8.08
N TYR A 43 -9.05 7.91 -7.39
CA TYR A 43 -9.22 6.52 -7.81
C TYR A 43 -10.38 5.80 -7.10
N ASN A 44 -11.17 6.49 -6.27
CA ASN A 44 -12.18 5.86 -5.41
C ASN A 44 -11.61 4.71 -4.54
N MET A 45 -10.37 4.88 -4.10
CA MET A 45 -9.69 3.95 -3.20
C MET A 45 -9.65 4.52 -1.79
N ALA A 46 -9.58 3.64 -0.81
CA ALA A 46 -9.59 4.01 0.59
C ALA A 46 -8.32 4.75 1.02
N SER A 47 -8.44 5.64 2.01
CA SER A 47 -7.30 6.22 2.70
C SER A 47 -6.65 5.20 3.66
N ASN A 48 -5.46 5.54 4.20
CA ASN A 48 -4.85 4.71 5.25
C ASN A 48 -5.75 4.64 6.50
N GLU A 49 -6.46 5.71 6.86
CA GLU A 49 -7.40 5.73 7.98
C GLU A 49 -8.54 4.72 7.77
N GLN A 50 -9.12 4.67 6.57
CA GLN A 50 -10.17 3.69 6.24
C GLN A 50 -9.63 2.24 6.23
N VAL A 51 -8.37 2.03 5.82
CA VAL A 51 -7.72 0.71 5.94
C VAL A 51 -7.52 0.34 7.41
N LYS A 52 -7.15 1.30 8.27
CA LYS A 52 -7.04 1.09 9.71
C LYS A 52 -8.38 0.69 10.33
N GLU A 53 -9.47 1.37 9.97
CA GLU A 53 -10.83 0.98 10.39
C GLU A 53 -11.18 -0.45 9.93
N ALA A 54 -10.80 -0.84 8.71
CA ALA A 54 -10.99 -2.20 8.22
C ALA A 54 -10.20 -3.25 9.02
N MET A 55 -8.97 -2.92 9.43
CA MET A 55 -8.16 -3.77 10.32
C MET A 55 -8.82 -3.96 11.68
N GLU A 56 -9.34 -2.88 12.27
CA GLU A 56 -10.02 -2.93 13.57
C GLU A 56 -11.32 -3.74 13.51
N LYS A 57 -12.05 -3.66 12.39
CA LYS A 57 -13.32 -4.36 12.19
C LYS A 57 -13.16 -5.86 11.91
N TYR A 58 -12.09 -6.25 11.23
CA TYR A 58 -11.84 -7.64 10.82
C TYR A 58 -10.37 -8.06 11.07
N PRO A 59 -9.88 -8.01 12.33
CA PRO A 59 -8.48 -8.25 12.66
C PRO A 59 -8.03 -9.70 12.39
N ASP A 60 -8.98 -10.64 12.34
CA ASP A 60 -8.78 -12.04 11.98
C ASP A 60 -8.42 -12.22 10.49
N LEU A 61 -8.87 -11.31 9.62
CA LEU A 61 -8.70 -11.43 8.16
C LEU A 61 -7.78 -10.35 7.57
N ILE A 62 -7.88 -9.11 8.03
CA ILE A 62 -7.23 -7.97 7.37
C ILE A 62 -5.84 -7.70 7.97
N ALA A 63 -4.82 -7.79 7.13
CA ALA A 63 -3.48 -7.30 7.40
C ALA A 63 -3.28 -6.00 6.60
N GLY A 64 -3.47 -4.85 7.23
CA GLY A 64 -3.37 -3.58 6.52
C GLY A 64 -1.93 -3.22 6.17
N PHE A 65 -1.73 -2.72 4.95
CA PHE A 65 -0.49 -2.12 4.49
C PHE A 65 -0.72 -0.61 4.30
N ALA A 66 0.14 0.21 4.90
CA ALA A 66 0.02 1.66 4.75
C ALA A 66 0.62 2.09 3.42
N CYS A 67 -0.14 2.80 2.58
CA CYS A 67 0.43 3.44 1.40
C CYS A 67 1.33 4.61 1.84
N PHE A 68 2.58 4.59 1.38
CA PHE A 68 3.58 5.61 1.65
C PHE A 68 4.03 6.25 0.33
N ASN A 69 3.95 7.58 0.22
CA ASN A 69 4.30 8.31 -1.00
C ASN A 69 5.81 8.60 -1.01
N LEU A 70 6.58 7.74 -1.66
CA LEU A 70 8.03 7.76 -1.62
C LEU A 70 8.62 9.00 -2.31
N GLY A 71 9.38 9.80 -1.55
CA GLY A 71 9.91 11.10 -1.99
C GLY A 71 9.02 12.30 -1.69
N LYS A 72 7.84 12.08 -1.12
CA LYS A 72 6.92 13.14 -0.66
C LYS A 72 6.70 13.06 0.85
N ASP A 73 6.49 11.85 1.36
CA ASP A 73 6.26 11.61 2.77
C ASP A 73 7.55 11.64 3.60
N SER A 74 7.44 12.18 4.83
CA SER A 74 8.52 12.10 5.80
C SER A 74 8.72 10.66 6.29
N PRO A 75 9.97 10.18 6.47
CA PRO A 75 10.24 8.86 7.05
C PRO A 75 9.58 8.65 8.43
N LYS A 76 9.27 9.72 9.18
CA LYS A 76 8.54 9.66 10.46
C LYS A 76 7.16 9.01 10.34
N LYS A 77 6.54 9.01 9.15
CA LYS A 77 5.26 8.32 8.93
C LYS A 77 5.36 6.81 9.11
N ILE A 78 6.53 6.19 8.88
CA ILE A 78 6.73 4.76 9.14
C ILE A 78 6.52 4.44 10.63
N ASP A 79 7.07 5.26 11.52
CA ASP A 79 6.91 5.09 12.97
C ASP A 79 5.43 5.18 13.37
N LYS A 80 4.69 6.12 12.77
CA LYS A 80 3.24 6.28 12.96
C LYS A 80 2.47 5.05 12.46
N PHE A 81 2.76 4.55 11.27
CA PHE A 81 2.07 3.38 10.71
C PHE A 81 2.28 2.13 11.56
N VAL A 82 3.50 1.91 12.05
CA VAL A 82 3.78 0.80 12.98
C VAL A 82 2.99 0.97 14.28
N LYS A 83 2.97 2.17 14.86
CA LYS A 83 2.17 2.47 16.06
C LYS A 83 0.67 2.26 15.82
N ASP A 84 0.18 2.59 14.63
CA ASP A 84 -1.21 2.39 14.22
C ASP A 84 -1.54 0.92 13.87
N GLY A 85 -0.57 0.01 13.97
CA GLY A 85 -0.76 -1.44 13.88
C GLY A 85 -0.66 -2.03 12.46
N PHE A 86 -0.31 -1.21 11.45
CA PHE A 86 -0.10 -1.68 10.08
C PHE A 86 0.97 -2.77 10.03
N LYS A 87 0.76 -3.76 9.15
CA LYS A 87 1.61 -4.94 9.03
C LYS A 87 2.64 -4.85 7.90
N GLY A 88 2.57 -3.80 7.08
CA GLY A 88 3.55 -3.54 6.03
C GLY A 88 3.33 -2.18 5.39
N ILE A 89 4.20 -1.85 4.44
CA ILE A 89 4.17 -0.60 3.68
C ILE A 89 3.94 -0.90 2.20
N LYS A 90 3.03 -0.19 1.56
CA LYS A 90 2.82 -0.24 0.10
C LYS A 90 3.49 0.97 -0.54
N PHE A 91 4.29 0.72 -1.56
CA PHE A 91 4.85 1.73 -2.45
C PHE A 91 4.23 1.63 -3.84
N ILE A 92 3.91 2.79 -4.40
CA ILE A 92 3.49 2.99 -5.78
C ILE A 92 3.78 4.45 -6.14
N ASN A 93 4.09 4.73 -7.40
CA ASN A 93 4.37 6.06 -7.94
C ASN A 93 5.46 6.83 -7.17
N PRO A 94 6.69 6.29 -7.07
CA PRO A 94 7.77 6.99 -6.40
C PRO A 94 8.19 8.24 -7.18
N ALA A 95 8.63 9.27 -6.47
CA ALA A 95 9.13 10.50 -7.10
C ALA A 95 10.45 10.29 -7.87
N LYS A 96 11.17 9.21 -7.57
CA LYS A 96 12.48 8.82 -8.14
C LYS A 96 12.52 7.30 -8.29
N LYS A 97 13.59 6.77 -8.87
CA LYS A 97 13.83 5.32 -8.96
C LYS A 97 13.93 4.72 -7.55
N TYR A 98 13.51 3.47 -7.37
CA TYR A 98 13.49 2.83 -6.05
C TYR A 98 14.88 2.71 -5.38
N ASP A 99 15.96 2.70 -6.16
CA ASP A 99 17.36 2.66 -5.70
C ASP A 99 17.93 4.05 -5.35
N ASP A 100 17.18 5.14 -5.52
CA ASP A 100 17.69 6.47 -5.19
C ASP A 100 18.01 6.55 -3.68
N LYS A 101 19.27 6.85 -3.35
CA LYS A 101 19.79 6.90 -1.97
C LYS A 101 18.98 7.81 -1.04
N LYS A 102 18.22 8.77 -1.58
CA LYS A 102 17.29 9.59 -0.80
C LYS A 102 16.18 8.78 -0.12
N PHE A 103 15.90 7.57 -0.58
CA PHE A 103 14.87 6.69 -0.02
C PHE A 103 15.40 5.76 1.07
N TYR A 104 16.72 5.61 1.21
CA TYR A 104 17.34 4.70 2.17
C TYR A 104 16.93 4.98 3.63
N PRO A 105 16.76 6.24 4.09
CA PRO A 105 16.24 6.49 5.43
C PRO A 105 14.83 5.95 5.68
N VAL A 106 13.99 5.82 4.64
CA VAL A 106 12.68 5.18 4.74
C VAL A 106 12.84 3.67 4.86
N TYR A 107 13.69 3.07 4.02
CA TYR A 107 13.95 1.63 4.04
C TYR A 107 14.59 1.16 5.36
N ALA A 108 15.58 1.90 5.87
CA ALA A 108 16.20 1.63 7.16
C ALA A 108 15.20 1.65 8.33
N LYS A 109 14.16 2.50 8.28
CA LYS A 109 13.07 2.46 9.28
C LYS A 109 12.21 1.21 9.13
N ILE A 110 11.83 0.86 7.91
CA ILE A 110 11.05 -0.36 7.63
C ILE A 110 11.80 -1.60 8.12
N GLU A 111 13.10 -1.68 7.81
CA GLU A 111 14.01 -2.73 8.29
C GLU A 111 14.08 -2.77 9.82
N LYS A 112 14.28 -1.62 10.47
CA LYS A 112 14.32 -1.51 11.94
C LYS A 112 13.09 -2.12 12.60
N TYR A 113 11.91 -1.91 12.02
CA TYR A 113 10.65 -2.46 12.53
C TYR A 113 10.36 -3.89 12.06
N ARG A 114 11.16 -4.44 11.15
CA ARG A 114 11.01 -5.78 10.57
C ARG A 114 9.62 -6.01 9.97
N ILE A 115 9.09 -5.00 9.30
CA ILE A 115 7.84 -5.12 8.54
C ILE A 115 8.12 -5.19 7.04
N PRO A 116 7.34 -5.95 6.26
CA PRO A 116 7.51 -6.05 4.81
C PRO A 116 7.15 -4.74 4.10
N ALA A 117 7.80 -4.52 2.96
CA ALA A 117 7.43 -3.52 1.97
C ALA A 117 6.96 -4.20 0.68
N LEU A 118 5.81 -3.76 0.17
CA LEU A 118 5.23 -4.21 -1.10
C LEU A 118 5.45 -3.12 -2.14
N PHE A 119 6.27 -3.41 -3.14
CA PHE A 119 6.57 -2.51 -4.23
C PHE A 119 5.66 -2.80 -5.41
N HIS A 120 5.00 -1.78 -5.95
CA HIS A 120 4.43 -1.89 -7.29
C HIS A 120 5.57 -1.83 -8.31
N LEU A 121 5.63 -2.81 -9.21
CA LEU A 121 6.67 -2.89 -10.23
C LEU A 121 6.05 -2.98 -11.63
N GLY A 122 6.78 -2.48 -12.62
CA GLY A 122 6.33 -2.49 -14.01
C GLY A 122 5.29 -1.41 -14.30
N ILE A 123 4.24 -1.78 -15.04
CA ILE A 123 3.27 -0.83 -15.58
C ILE A 123 2.22 -0.47 -14.52
N VAL A 124 1.97 0.84 -14.38
CA VAL A 124 0.82 1.41 -13.66
C VAL A 124 -0.23 1.79 -14.70
N SER A 125 -1.48 1.39 -14.44
CA SER A 125 -2.63 1.74 -15.27
C SER A 125 -2.81 3.26 -15.35
N ARG A 126 -3.25 3.76 -16.51
CA ARG A 126 -3.50 5.19 -16.71
C ARG A 126 -4.89 5.60 -16.22
N HIS A 127 -4.97 6.75 -15.54
CA HIS A 127 -6.21 7.42 -15.17
C HIS A 127 -6.22 8.87 -15.70
N PRO A 128 -7.38 9.47 -16.04
CA PRO A 128 -7.45 10.84 -16.52
C PRO A 128 -6.80 11.88 -15.58
N ASP A 129 -6.85 11.62 -14.27
CA ASP A 129 -6.24 12.49 -13.25
C ASP A 129 -4.73 12.30 -13.10
N ASP A 130 -4.12 11.32 -13.77
CA ASP A 130 -2.67 11.13 -13.72
C ASP A 130 -1.89 12.36 -14.19
N LYS A 131 -2.51 13.26 -14.94
CA LYS A 131 -1.89 14.55 -15.31
C LYS A 131 -1.53 15.42 -14.09
N PHE A 132 -2.13 15.16 -12.93
CA PHE A 132 -1.85 15.86 -11.67
C PHE A 132 -0.78 15.16 -10.83
N TYR A 133 -0.37 13.95 -11.24
CA TYR A 133 0.59 13.13 -10.52
C TYR A 133 1.80 12.88 -11.43
N ASP A 134 3.02 13.14 -10.94
CA ASP A 134 4.26 12.88 -11.69
C ASP A 134 4.56 11.36 -11.80
N ILE A 135 3.65 10.63 -12.44
CA ILE A 135 3.68 9.17 -12.60
C ILE A 135 4.60 8.84 -13.76
N ASN A 136 5.65 8.09 -13.46
CA ASN A 136 6.60 7.61 -14.45
C ASN A 136 6.82 6.09 -14.28
N ASN A 137 6.39 5.31 -15.26
CA ASN A 137 6.52 3.85 -15.25
C ASN A 137 7.99 3.38 -15.24
N ASP A 138 8.94 4.15 -15.80
CA ASP A 138 10.35 3.76 -15.75
C ASP A 138 10.83 3.64 -14.31
N ARG A 139 10.36 4.49 -13.39
CA ARG A 139 10.73 4.47 -11.96
C ARG A 139 10.27 3.21 -11.21
N HIS A 140 9.39 2.41 -11.80
CA HIS A 140 8.86 1.17 -11.24
C HIS A 140 9.59 -0.09 -11.73
N ARG A 141 10.71 0.06 -12.46
CA ARG A 141 11.42 -1.10 -12.98
C ARG A 141 12.05 -1.93 -11.84
N PRO A 142 11.95 -3.27 -11.91
CA PRO A 142 12.48 -4.16 -10.88
C PRO A 142 14.00 -4.04 -10.70
N ILE A 143 14.73 -3.63 -11.76
CA ILE A 143 16.19 -3.45 -11.71
C ILE A 143 16.62 -2.42 -10.65
N TYR A 144 15.74 -1.50 -10.24
CA TYR A 144 16.02 -0.53 -9.18
C TYR A 144 15.82 -1.07 -7.76
N LEU A 145 15.60 -2.38 -7.60
CA LEU A 145 15.61 -3.08 -6.30
C LEU A 145 16.77 -4.09 -6.19
N ASP A 146 17.59 -4.21 -7.24
CA ASP A 146 18.69 -5.17 -7.38
C ASP A 146 20.05 -4.44 -7.38
N THR A 147 20.18 -3.41 -6.54
CA THR A 147 21.33 -2.48 -6.53
C THR A 147 21.77 -2.11 -5.13
#